data_AF-A0A6A3GXL1-F1
#
_entry.id   AF-A0A6A3GXL1-F1
#
_cell.length_a   1.000
_cell.length_b   1.000
_cell.length_c   1.000
_cell.angle_alpha   90.00
_cell.angle_beta   90.00
_cell.angle_gamma   90.00
#
_symmetry.space_group_name_H-M   'P 1'
#
loop_
_entity.id
_entity.type
_entity.pdbx_description
1 polymer ?
#
loop_
_entity_poly.entity_id
_entity_poly.type
_entity_poly.pdbx_seq_one_letter_code
_entity_poly.pdbx_strand_id
1 'polypeptide(L)'
;MCVVENTENEGQNSAASSPRSIKGSLAFILDDEASTGKRSATTAQLDPIEPTDAKLKRPSISAHTISSLLTPLDGENEARDASTPTAPVARKGSKYCIVEGCVSRAKHARRCWKHGGSVKCKVAGCRNRAKTKGVCWSHGGGTICSADQCTTIAVSNGVCWAHGGGKRCITPGCSRPAYERTRNMCSMHYSTGFVTSLSAAKR
;
A
#
# COMPACT_ATOMS: atom_id res chain seq x y z
N MET A 1 -18.39 39.52 52.36
CA MET A 1 -19.30 40.32 51.52
C MET A 1 -18.84 40.17 50.08
N CYS A 2 -19.50 39.30 49.32
CA CYS A 2 -19.25 39.08 47.90
C CYS A 2 -20.54 39.52 47.19
N VAL A 3 -20.44 40.57 46.38
CA VAL A 3 -21.49 40.99 45.45
C VAL A 3 -20.81 41.09 44.10
N VAL A 4 -21.28 40.31 43.14
CA VAL A 4 -21.54 40.75 41.76
C VAL A 4 -22.43 39.70 41.10
N GLU A 5 -23.57 40.20 40.64
CA GLU A 5 -24.63 39.51 39.92
C GLU A 5 -24.24 39.29 38.45
N ASN A 6 -24.72 38.15 37.93
CA ASN A 6 -25.36 37.88 36.63
C ASN A 6 -24.87 38.62 35.37
N THR A 7 -24.64 37.86 34.30
CA THR A 7 -25.40 38.05 33.04
C THR A 7 -25.21 36.86 32.09
N GLU A 8 -26.34 36.40 31.58
CA GLU A 8 -26.55 35.36 30.59
C GLU A 8 -26.19 35.90 29.19
N ASN A 9 -25.67 35.06 28.30
CA ASN A 9 -25.64 35.39 26.88
C ASN A 9 -25.84 34.14 26.02
N GLU A 10 -27.09 33.95 25.61
CA GLU A 10 -27.50 33.14 24.47
C GLU A 10 -27.20 33.91 23.18
N GLY A 11 -26.33 33.35 22.33
CA GLY A 11 -26.02 33.87 21.00
C GLY A 11 -25.95 32.74 19.99
N GLN A 12 -27.12 32.36 19.46
CA GLN A 12 -27.27 31.41 18.37
C GLN A 12 -26.96 32.10 17.03
N ASN A 13 -25.90 31.67 16.35
CA ASN A 13 -25.51 32.21 15.04
C ASN A 13 -26.01 31.26 13.95
N SER A 14 -27.27 31.43 13.56
CA SER A 14 -27.86 30.74 12.41
C SER A 14 -27.36 31.29 11.09
N ALA A 15 -27.24 30.36 10.14
CA ALA A 15 -26.80 30.55 8.76
C ALA A 15 -27.61 31.59 7.98
N ALA A 16 -26.91 32.35 7.14
CA ALA A 16 -27.51 33.13 6.06
C ALA A 16 -26.79 32.87 4.73
N SER A 17 -27.58 32.41 3.77
CA SER A 17 -27.30 32.12 2.37
C SER A 17 -26.89 33.38 1.60
N SER A 18 -26.02 33.22 0.58
CA SER A 18 -25.89 34.24 -0.47
C SER A 18 -25.61 33.60 -1.84
N PRO A 19 -26.51 33.74 -2.83
CA PRO A 19 -26.23 33.42 -4.23
C PRO A 19 -25.57 34.64 -4.90
N ARG A 20 -24.42 34.46 -5.56
CA ARG A 20 -23.85 35.51 -6.41
C ARG A 20 -24.30 35.31 -7.86
N SER A 21 -25.27 36.15 -8.21
CA SER A 21 -25.64 36.53 -9.58
C SER A 21 -24.50 37.30 -10.24
N ILE A 22 -24.06 36.86 -11.42
CA ILE A 22 -23.36 37.73 -12.36
C ILE A 22 -24.06 37.56 -13.72
N LYS A 23 -24.92 38.52 -14.04
CA LYS A 23 -25.34 38.81 -15.41
C LYS A 23 -24.20 39.58 -16.07
N GLY A 24 -23.71 39.07 -17.19
CA GLY A 24 -22.68 39.70 -18.01
C GLY A 24 -22.88 39.26 -19.46
N SER A 25 -23.52 40.12 -20.21
CA SER A 25 -23.88 40.07 -21.61
C SER A 25 -22.66 39.81 -22.52
N LEU A 26 -22.80 38.93 -23.52
CA LEU A 26 -22.59 39.26 -24.93
C LEU A 26 -22.96 38.04 -25.80
N ALA A 27 -23.93 38.23 -26.68
CA ALA A 27 -24.18 37.36 -27.82
C ALA A 27 -23.43 37.91 -29.04
N PHE A 28 -22.88 37.01 -29.86
CA PHE A 28 -22.44 37.11 -31.28
C PHE A 28 -21.37 36.00 -31.47
N ILE A 29 -21.33 35.08 -32.44
CA ILE A 29 -21.90 34.93 -33.78
C ILE A 29 -22.10 33.41 -34.02
N LEU A 30 -23.19 33.05 -34.72
CA LEU A 30 -23.37 31.75 -35.36
C LEU A 30 -22.58 31.74 -36.67
N ASP A 31 -21.75 30.72 -36.88
CA ASP A 31 -21.45 30.23 -38.23
C ASP A 31 -21.36 28.70 -38.19
N ASP A 32 -22.23 28.13 -39.02
CA ASP A 32 -22.41 26.73 -39.38
C ASP A 32 -21.45 26.43 -40.54
N GLU A 33 -20.63 25.37 -40.44
CA GLU A 33 -20.25 24.56 -41.60
C GLU A 33 -19.43 23.33 -41.21
N ALA A 34 -20.02 22.19 -41.55
CA ALA A 34 -19.43 20.96 -42.05
C ALA A 34 -17.94 20.65 -41.77
N SER A 35 -17.71 19.55 -41.04
CA SER A 35 -16.72 18.58 -41.52
C SER A 35 -17.01 17.17 -41.03
N THR A 36 -17.66 16.39 -41.89
CA THR A 36 -17.65 14.92 -41.87
C THR A 36 -16.22 14.41 -42.07
N GLY A 37 -15.46 14.35 -40.98
CA GLY A 37 -14.14 13.72 -40.94
C GLY A 37 -14.24 12.22 -40.67
N LYS A 38 -14.34 11.43 -41.74
CA LYS A 38 -14.11 9.98 -41.72
C LYS A 38 -12.69 9.73 -41.20
N ARG A 39 -12.52 9.20 -39.99
CA ARG A 39 -11.24 8.60 -39.56
C ARG A 39 -11.33 7.10 -39.79
N SER A 40 -10.66 6.68 -40.85
CA SER A 40 -10.38 5.30 -41.18
C SER A 40 -9.70 4.59 -40.01
N ALA A 41 -10.24 3.43 -39.62
CA ALA A 41 -9.53 2.47 -38.81
C ALA A 41 -8.39 1.88 -39.64
N THR A 42 -7.15 2.25 -39.34
CA THR A 42 -6.00 1.48 -39.79
C THR A 42 -5.88 0.25 -38.90
N THR A 43 -6.28 -0.89 -39.45
CA THR A 43 -5.83 -2.22 -39.03
C THR A 43 -4.31 -2.22 -38.94
N ALA A 44 -3.78 -2.26 -37.72
CA ALA A 44 -2.43 -2.72 -37.48
C ALA A 44 -2.52 -4.24 -37.32
N GLN A 45 -2.11 -4.97 -38.36
CA GLN A 45 -1.75 -6.38 -38.23
C GLN A 45 -0.65 -6.47 -37.16
N LEU A 46 -0.97 -7.11 -36.04
CA LEU A 46 0.03 -7.61 -35.10
C LEU A 46 0.28 -9.06 -35.48
N ASP A 47 1.48 -9.34 -35.98
CA ASP A 47 1.97 -10.69 -36.22
C ASP A 47 2.01 -11.51 -34.91
N PRO A 48 1.76 -12.83 -34.96
CA PRO A 48 1.89 -13.71 -33.80
C PRO A 48 3.34 -13.77 -33.30
N ILE A 49 3.55 -13.41 -32.03
CA ILE A 49 4.82 -13.64 -31.35
C ILE A 49 4.84 -15.10 -30.89
N GLU A 50 5.66 -15.90 -31.58
CA GLU A 50 6.02 -17.28 -31.23
C GLU A 50 6.59 -17.38 -29.79
N PRO A 51 6.16 -18.36 -28.97
CA PRO A 51 6.72 -18.57 -27.65
C PRO A 51 8.04 -19.36 -27.75
N THR A 52 9.16 -18.69 -27.48
CA THR A 52 10.45 -19.38 -27.33
C THR A 52 10.60 -19.95 -25.93
N ASP A 53 10.66 -21.28 -25.87
CA ASP A 53 10.86 -22.10 -24.67
C ASP A 53 12.26 -21.90 -24.05
N ALA A 54 12.41 -20.90 -23.19
CA ALA A 54 13.61 -20.72 -22.37
C ALA A 54 13.53 -21.60 -21.10
N LYS A 55 14.15 -22.78 -21.19
CA LYS A 55 14.33 -23.78 -20.14
C LYS A 55 15.06 -23.22 -18.90
N LEU A 56 14.33 -22.63 -17.95
CA LEU A 56 14.86 -22.33 -16.61
C LEU A 56 14.93 -23.62 -15.78
N LYS A 57 16.13 -24.23 -15.72
CA LYS A 57 16.46 -25.32 -14.79
C LYS A 57 16.44 -24.78 -13.35
N ARG A 58 15.36 -25.07 -12.61
CA ARG A 58 15.38 -25.04 -11.14
C ARG A 58 16.16 -26.26 -10.64
N PRO A 59 17.17 -26.12 -9.78
CA PRO A 59 17.77 -27.27 -9.13
C PRO A 59 16.76 -27.88 -8.14
N SER A 60 16.47 -29.16 -8.33
CA SER A 60 15.72 -30.00 -7.40
C SER A 60 16.64 -30.37 -6.24
N ILE A 61 16.38 -29.81 -5.06
CA ILE A 61 16.97 -30.31 -3.81
C ILE A 61 16.12 -31.49 -3.35
N SER A 62 16.55 -32.70 -3.68
CA SER A 62 16.01 -33.93 -3.11
C SER A 62 16.56 -34.12 -1.70
N ALA A 63 15.66 -34.46 -0.78
CA ALA A 63 15.94 -34.70 0.61
C ALA A 63 16.52 -36.10 0.85
N HIS A 64 17.55 -36.13 1.70
CA HIS A 64 17.95 -37.19 2.63
C HIS A 64 18.01 -38.65 2.15
N THR A 65 19.24 -39.18 2.03
CA THR A 65 19.57 -40.52 2.50
C THR A 65 20.78 -40.43 3.42
N ILE A 66 20.59 -40.83 4.68
CA ILE A 66 21.65 -40.99 5.68
C ILE A 66 22.10 -42.44 5.60
N SER A 67 23.37 -42.67 5.27
CA SER A 67 24.10 -43.90 5.64
C SER A 67 25.59 -43.60 5.50
N SER A 68 26.24 -43.27 6.62
CA SER A 68 27.08 -44.20 7.38
C SER A 68 28.32 -44.63 6.62
N LEU A 69 29.42 -43.89 6.81
CA LEU A 69 30.75 -44.48 6.94
C LEU A 69 31.55 -43.68 7.96
N LEU A 70 31.95 -44.38 9.03
CA LEU A 70 32.85 -43.92 10.06
C LEU A 70 34.26 -43.73 9.49
N THR A 71 34.93 -42.64 9.87
CA THR A 71 36.39 -42.58 9.95
C THR A 71 36.85 -41.79 11.19
N PRO A 72 37.99 -42.15 11.82
CA PRO A 72 38.37 -41.69 13.16
C PRO A 72 39.31 -40.47 13.14
N LEU A 73 39.13 -39.63 14.17
CA LEU A 73 40.10 -38.87 14.97
C LEU A 73 41.48 -38.58 14.35
N ASP A 74 41.72 -37.32 13.99
CA ASP A 74 42.73 -36.44 14.61
C ASP A 74 42.92 -35.21 13.71
N GLY A 75 42.65 -34.03 14.25
CA GLY A 75 42.72 -32.77 13.51
C GLY A 75 42.01 -31.66 14.27
N GLU A 76 42.80 -30.95 15.07
CA GLU A 76 42.47 -29.71 15.76
C GLU A 76 41.50 -28.80 14.95
N ASN A 77 40.27 -28.75 15.43
CA ASN A 77 39.23 -27.84 14.97
C ASN A 77 38.79 -27.12 16.24
N GLU A 78 39.49 -26.02 16.52
CA GLU A 78 39.14 -25.14 17.61
C GLU A 78 37.68 -24.72 17.47
N ALA A 79 36.95 -24.98 18.55
CA ALA A 79 35.62 -24.46 18.79
C ALA A 79 35.56 -23.00 18.35
N ARG A 80 34.73 -22.73 17.33
CA ARG A 80 34.26 -21.36 17.09
C ARG A 80 33.29 -21.03 18.20
N ASP A 81 33.89 -20.64 19.31
CA ASP A 81 33.27 -20.24 20.54
C ASP A 81 32.39 -19.02 20.28
N ALA A 82 31.09 -19.25 20.39
CA ALA A 82 30.07 -18.22 20.33
C ALA A 82 30.03 -17.51 21.69
N SER A 83 31.04 -16.71 22.02
CA SER A 83 31.04 -15.81 23.18
C SER A 83 32.14 -14.76 23.08
N THR A 84 31.89 -13.69 22.32
CA THR A 84 32.59 -12.42 22.58
C THR A 84 31.63 -11.25 22.35
N PRO A 85 31.09 -10.63 23.41
CA PRO A 85 30.46 -9.32 23.30
C PRO A 85 31.57 -8.29 23.13
N THR A 86 32.03 -8.11 21.89
CA THR A 86 32.90 -6.98 21.56
C THR A 86 32.09 -5.71 21.74
N ALA A 87 32.60 -4.82 22.59
CA ALA A 87 32.02 -3.52 22.88
C ALA A 87 31.61 -2.79 21.58
N PRO A 88 30.44 -2.12 21.57
CA PRO A 88 29.95 -1.48 20.37
C PRO A 88 30.76 -0.21 20.08
N VAL A 89 31.73 -0.35 19.18
CA VAL A 89 32.45 0.79 18.63
C VAL A 89 31.43 1.66 17.90
N ALA A 90 31.22 2.89 18.36
CA ALA A 90 30.33 3.87 17.75
C ALA A 90 30.81 4.18 16.31
N ARG A 91 30.32 3.41 15.34
CA ARG A 91 30.69 3.59 13.93
C ARG A 91 30.00 4.84 13.37
N LYS A 92 30.78 5.85 12.99
CA LYS A 92 30.27 6.99 12.22
C LYS A 92 29.77 6.46 10.87
N GLY A 93 28.46 6.58 10.63
CA GLY A 93 27.82 6.09 9.40
C GLY A 93 27.32 4.63 9.41
N SER A 94 27.04 4.04 10.58
CA SER A 94 26.48 2.68 10.64
C SER A 94 25.20 2.53 9.79
N LYS A 95 25.19 1.51 8.92
CA LYS A 95 23.98 1.02 8.21
C LYS A 95 22.90 0.54 9.19
N TYR A 96 23.31 0.18 10.40
CA TYR A 96 22.47 -0.34 11.47
C TYR A 96 22.05 0.75 12.46
N CYS A 97 21.00 0.41 13.21
CA CYS A 97 20.45 1.23 14.27
C CYS A 97 21.52 1.59 15.31
N ILE A 98 21.52 2.84 15.78
CA ILE A 98 22.43 3.36 16.81
C ILE A 98 22.15 2.82 18.22
N VAL A 99 21.02 2.12 18.42
CA VAL A 99 20.70 1.54 19.73
C VAL A 99 21.57 0.30 19.91
N GLU A 100 22.26 0.23 21.05
CA GLU A 100 23.19 -0.85 21.34
C GLU A 100 22.52 -2.23 21.28
N GLY A 101 23.20 -3.20 20.66
CA GLY A 101 22.67 -4.54 20.41
C GLY A 101 21.58 -4.62 19.31
N CYS A 102 21.21 -3.51 18.66
CA CYS A 102 20.18 -3.55 17.63
C CYS A 102 20.76 -3.87 16.23
N VAL A 103 20.53 -5.09 15.76
CA VAL A 103 20.92 -5.56 14.41
C VAL A 103 20.03 -5.03 13.28
N SER A 104 18.99 -4.25 13.60
CA SER A 104 18.06 -3.74 12.59
C SER A 104 18.67 -2.60 11.79
N ARG A 105 18.40 -2.57 10.48
CA ARG A 105 18.86 -1.49 9.58
C ARG A 105 18.27 -0.15 9.97
N ALA A 106 19.10 0.88 10.01
CA ALA A 106 18.66 2.25 10.23
C ALA A 106 17.83 2.74 9.03
N LYS A 107 16.82 3.58 9.32
CA LYS A 107 15.94 4.19 8.32
C LYS A 107 15.99 5.71 8.40
N HIS A 108 15.63 6.28 9.54
CA HIS A 108 15.68 7.72 9.78
C HIS A 108 16.40 8.01 11.10
N ALA A 109 17.12 9.14 11.19
CA ALA A 109 17.89 9.54 12.38
C ALA A 109 18.81 8.43 12.94
N ARG A 110 19.41 7.60 12.06
CA ARG A 110 20.20 6.41 12.41
C ARG A 110 19.50 5.39 13.33
N ARG A 111 18.17 5.37 13.35
CA ARG A 111 17.37 4.40 14.12
C ARG A 111 16.55 3.49 13.22
N CYS A 112 16.22 2.30 13.71
CA CYS A 112 15.33 1.36 13.03
C CYS A 112 13.85 1.69 13.30
N TRP A 113 12.93 0.99 12.64
CA TRP A 113 11.48 1.21 12.78
C TRP A 113 10.93 0.99 14.20
N LYS A 114 11.58 0.15 15.02
CA LYS A 114 11.22 -0.07 16.43
C LYS A 114 11.75 1.05 17.32
N HIS A 115 12.96 1.54 17.04
CA HIS A 115 13.64 2.56 17.83
C HIS A 115 13.40 3.98 17.33
N GLY A 116 12.26 4.29 16.67
CA GLY A 116 11.93 5.66 16.28
C GLY A 116 12.60 6.15 14.97
N GLY A 117 13.03 5.22 14.10
CA GLY A 117 13.48 5.49 12.74
C GLY A 117 12.37 5.86 11.77
N SER A 118 11.41 6.69 12.19
CA SER A 118 10.29 7.18 11.39
C SER A 118 9.93 8.60 11.81
N VAL A 119 9.44 9.39 10.86
CA VAL A 119 8.94 10.75 11.12
C VAL A 119 7.50 10.66 11.64
N LYS A 120 7.16 11.47 12.65
CA LYS A 120 5.78 11.59 13.15
C LYS A 120 4.93 12.40 12.18
N CYS A 121 3.62 12.12 12.14
CA CYS A 121 2.70 12.94 11.37
C CYS A 121 2.74 14.39 11.84
N LYS A 122 2.81 15.34 10.90
CA LYS A 122 2.84 16.80 11.18
C LYS A 122 1.53 17.34 11.78
N VAL A 123 0.41 16.65 11.58
CA VAL A 123 -0.89 17.03 12.15
C VAL A 123 -0.84 16.97 13.67
N ALA A 124 -1.22 18.07 14.33
CA ALA A 124 -1.23 18.18 15.79
C ALA A 124 -2.08 17.07 16.43
N GLY A 125 -1.58 16.48 17.52
CA GLY A 125 -2.24 15.37 18.22
C GLY A 125 -2.20 14.00 17.51
N CYS A 126 -1.67 13.93 16.28
CA CYS A 126 -1.59 12.65 15.57
C CYS A 126 -0.41 11.80 16.05
N ARG A 127 -0.70 10.59 16.53
CA ARG A 127 0.32 9.60 16.95
C ARG A 127 0.83 8.72 15.81
N ASN A 128 0.24 8.85 14.62
CA ASN A 128 0.61 8.04 13.46
C ASN A 128 1.94 8.49 12.86
N ARG A 129 2.57 7.56 12.13
CA ARG A 129 3.83 7.81 11.41
C ARG A 129 3.53 8.46 10.08
N ALA A 130 4.35 9.43 9.71
CA ALA A 130 4.30 10.04 8.39
C ALA A 130 4.77 9.04 7.33
N LYS A 131 4.11 9.07 6.17
CA LYS A 131 4.53 8.32 4.98
C LYS A 131 5.16 9.30 4.00
N THR A 132 4.36 9.89 3.11
CA THR A 132 4.81 11.00 2.24
C THR A 132 4.31 12.34 2.77
N LYS A 133 4.88 13.45 2.27
CA LYS A 133 4.47 14.83 2.59
C LYS A 133 4.53 15.21 4.10
N GLY A 134 5.12 14.35 4.94
CA GLY A 134 5.18 14.54 6.39
C GLY A 134 3.88 14.23 7.14
N VAL A 135 2.90 13.58 6.48
CA VAL A 135 1.61 13.23 7.09
C VAL A 135 1.36 11.72 6.98
N CYS A 136 0.51 11.19 7.86
CA CYS A 136 0.18 9.76 7.88
C CYS A 136 -0.88 9.41 6.83
N TRP A 137 -1.18 8.11 6.66
CA TRP A 137 -2.18 7.64 5.70
C TRP A 137 -3.54 8.33 5.88
N SER A 138 -4.07 8.42 7.11
CA SER A 138 -5.36 9.08 7.37
C SER A 138 -5.36 10.58 7.10
N HIS A 139 -4.19 11.21 7.04
CA HIS A 139 -4.02 12.64 6.80
C HIS A 139 -3.45 12.95 5.41
N GLY A 140 -3.57 12.03 4.44
CA GLY A 140 -3.17 12.30 3.05
C GLY A 140 -1.73 11.94 2.70
N GLY A 141 -1.05 11.13 3.53
CA GLY A 141 0.31 10.63 3.26
C GLY A 141 0.39 9.54 2.18
N GLY A 142 -0.66 9.34 1.41
CA GLY A 142 -0.73 8.41 0.29
C GLY A 142 -0.87 9.13 -1.05
N THR A 143 -0.81 8.37 -2.14
CA THR A 143 -1.14 8.87 -3.48
C THR A 143 -2.66 9.02 -3.61
N ILE A 144 -3.13 10.08 -4.24
CA ILE A 144 -4.57 10.29 -4.48
C ILE A 144 -5.02 9.33 -5.59
N CYS A 145 -6.27 8.90 -5.54
CA CYS A 145 -6.90 8.10 -6.59
C CYS A 145 -6.88 8.84 -7.93
N SER A 146 -6.44 8.16 -8.99
CA SER A 146 -6.35 8.71 -10.34
C SER A 146 -7.69 8.84 -11.07
N ALA A 147 -8.79 8.43 -10.44
CA ALA A 147 -10.13 8.55 -11.01
C ALA A 147 -10.65 9.98 -10.90
N ASP A 148 -11.47 10.39 -11.86
CA ASP A 148 -11.99 11.76 -11.96
C ASP A 148 -12.74 12.15 -10.68
N GLN A 149 -12.41 13.35 -10.18
CA GLN A 149 -13.01 13.94 -8.97
C GLN A 149 -12.88 13.09 -7.69
N CYS A 150 -11.98 12.10 -7.66
CA CYS A 150 -11.79 11.26 -6.48
C CYS A 150 -10.70 11.80 -5.56
N THR A 151 -11.07 12.29 -4.38
CA THR A 151 -10.13 12.79 -3.36
C THR A 151 -9.61 11.71 -2.41
N THR A 152 -10.07 10.47 -2.59
CA THR A 152 -9.67 9.35 -1.73
C THR A 152 -8.25 8.87 -2.05
N ILE A 153 -7.63 8.20 -1.09
CA ILE A 153 -6.26 7.69 -1.24
C ILE A 153 -6.27 6.38 -2.02
N ALA A 154 -5.40 6.28 -3.01
CA ALA A 154 -5.16 5.07 -3.77
C ALA A 154 -4.58 3.97 -2.88
N VAL A 155 -5.15 2.76 -2.99
CA VAL A 155 -4.70 1.59 -2.26
C VAL A 155 -3.65 0.84 -3.07
N SER A 156 -3.94 0.59 -4.35
CA SER A 156 -3.05 -0.05 -5.32
C SER A 156 -3.40 0.41 -6.74
N ASN A 157 -2.49 0.23 -7.70
CA ASN A 157 -2.70 0.56 -9.12
C ASN A 157 -3.14 2.01 -9.37
N GLY A 158 -2.76 2.94 -8.49
CA GLY A 158 -3.14 4.36 -8.62
C GLY A 158 -4.59 4.68 -8.32
N VAL A 159 -5.42 3.71 -7.90
CA VAL A 159 -6.85 3.91 -7.63
C VAL A 159 -7.23 3.47 -6.21
N CYS A 160 -8.32 4.02 -5.69
CA CYS A 160 -8.84 3.69 -4.36
C CYS A 160 -9.66 2.39 -4.37
N TRP A 161 -10.03 1.89 -3.19
CA TRP A 161 -10.80 0.65 -3.04
C TRP A 161 -12.08 0.61 -3.90
N ALA A 162 -12.81 1.73 -3.95
CA ALA A 162 -14.05 1.86 -4.72
C ALA A 162 -13.80 1.76 -6.23
N HIS A 163 -12.69 2.33 -6.71
CA HIS A 163 -12.30 2.35 -8.12
C HIS A 163 -11.34 1.21 -8.52
N GLY A 164 -11.30 0.10 -7.74
CA GLY A 164 -10.52 -1.10 -8.09
C GLY A 164 -9.13 -1.21 -7.45
N GLY A 165 -8.84 -0.38 -6.45
CA GLY A 165 -7.61 -0.43 -5.66
C GLY A 165 -7.58 -1.60 -4.69
N GLY A 166 -7.33 -2.80 -5.21
CA GLY A 166 -7.09 -4.01 -4.41
C GLY A 166 -7.78 -5.23 -4.99
N LYS A 167 -7.39 -6.42 -4.51
CA LYS A 167 -8.01 -7.68 -4.97
C LYS A 167 -9.36 -7.90 -4.28
N ARG A 168 -10.37 -8.25 -5.07
CA ARG A 168 -11.69 -8.68 -4.58
C ARG A 168 -11.69 -10.18 -4.34
N CYS A 169 -12.59 -10.61 -3.47
CA CYS A 169 -12.82 -12.02 -3.23
C CYS A 169 -13.24 -12.72 -4.53
N ILE A 170 -12.63 -13.87 -4.83
CA ILE A 170 -12.92 -14.67 -6.03
C ILE A 170 -14.32 -15.30 -6.01
N THR A 171 -14.91 -15.49 -4.83
CA THR A 171 -16.27 -16.01 -4.68
C THR A 171 -17.28 -15.10 -5.38
N PRO A 172 -18.15 -15.64 -6.25
CA PRO A 172 -19.13 -14.84 -6.98
C PRO A 172 -20.05 -14.08 -6.01
N GLY A 173 -20.35 -12.82 -6.34
CA GLY A 173 -21.17 -11.93 -5.50
C GLY A 173 -20.45 -11.34 -4.28
N CYS A 174 -19.18 -11.67 -4.02
CA CYS A 174 -18.45 -11.15 -2.87
C CYS A 174 -17.57 -9.94 -3.23
N SER A 175 -17.88 -8.77 -2.69
CA SER A 175 -17.10 -7.54 -2.88
C SER A 175 -16.05 -7.29 -1.79
N ARG A 176 -15.91 -8.21 -0.82
CA ARG A 176 -14.98 -8.10 0.32
C ARG A 176 -13.51 -8.14 -0.13
N PRO A 177 -12.60 -7.51 0.64
CA PRO A 177 -11.18 -7.56 0.36
C PRO A 177 -10.61 -8.96 0.47
N ALA A 178 -9.72 -9.27 -0.46
CA ALA A 178 -9.00 -10.51 -0.50
C ALA A 178 -7.50 -10.27 -0.64
N TYR A 179 -6.72 -11.23 -0.17
CA TYR A 179 -5.27 -11.17 -0.18
C TYR A 179 -4.70 -12.42 -0.83
N GLU A 180 -3.49 -12.32 -1.36
CA GLU A 180 -2.81 -13.47 -1.96
C GLU A 180 -2.57 -14.58 -0.94
N ARG A 181 -2.23 -14.22 0.30
CA ARG A 181 -2.09 -15.16 1.43
C ARG A 181 -3.38 -15.94 1.75
N THR A 182 -4.54 -15.41 1.39
CA THR A 182 -5.85 -16.06 1.54
C THR A 182 -6.36 -16.63 0.23
N ARG A 183 -5.47 -16.92 -0.74
CA ARG A 183 -5.79 -17.43 -2.08
C ARG A 183 -6.79 -16.58 -2.85
N ASN A 184 -6.76 -15.26 -2.66
CA ASN A 184 -7.73 -14.32 -3.23
C ASN A 184 -9.18 -14.56 -2.75
N MET A 185 -9.38 -15.16 -1.58
CA MET A 185 -10.65 -15.12 -0.84
C MET A 185 -10.61 -14.08 0.28
N CYS A 186 -11.78 -13.57 0.65
CA CYS A 186 -11.95 -12.77 1.87
C CYS A 186 -11.78 -13.64 3.12
N SER A 187 -11.61 -13.02 4.30
CA SER A 187 -11.43 -13.76 5.57
C SER A 187 -12.56 -14.75 5.87
N MET A 188 -13.79 -14.39 5.51
CA MET A 188 -14.95 -15.28 5.65
C MET A 188 -14.84 -16.49 4.71
N HIS A 189 -14.69 -16.27 3.41
CA HIS A 189 -14.64 -17.36 2.42
C HIS A 189 -13.36 -18.19 2.46
N TYR A 190 -12.27 -17.61 2.97
CA TYR A 190 -11.04 -18.35 3.24
C TYR A 190 -11.25 -19.39 4.34
N SER A 191 -12.07 -19.07 5.35
CA SER A 191 -12.33 -19.93 6.50
C SER A 191 -13.43 -20.96 6.23
N THR A 192 -14.44 -20.61 5.42
CA THR A 192 -15.55 -21.53 5.09
C THR A 192 -15.17 -22.62 4.09
N GLY A 193 -13.95 -22.58 3.55
CA GLY A 193 -13.50 -23.56 2.57
C GLY A 193 -14.17 -23.37 1.21
N PHE A 194 -13.43 -23.80 0.21
CA PHE A 194 -13.77 -23.83 -1.20
C PHE A 194 -14.93 -24.79 -1.45
N VAL A 195 -16.17 -24.41 -1.14
CA VAL A 195 -17.33 -25.08 -1.75
C VAL A 195 -17.40 -24.56 -3.18
N THR A 196 -16.81 -25.35 -4.07
CA THR A 196 -16.87 -25.19 -5.51
C THR A 196 -18.32 -24.93 -5.95
N SER A 197 -18.61 -23.73 -6.44
CA SER A 197 -19.77 -23.48 -7.31
C SER A 197 -19.52 -24.15 -8.67
N LEU A 198 -19.50 -25.48 -8.69
CA LEU A 198 -19.50 -26.31 -9.89
C LEU A 198 -20.89 -26.91 -10.06
N SER A 199 -21.91 -26.06 -10.14
CA SER A 199 -23.26 -26.46 -10.52
C SER A 199 -24.08 -25.23 -10.89
N ALA A 200 -24.16 -24.94 -12.19
CA ALA A 200 -25.37 -24.50 -12.91
C ALA A 200 -25.05 -23.71 -14.20
N ALA A 201 -24.43 -24.36 -15.20
CA ALA A 201 -24.52 -23.90 -16.59
C ALA A 201 -24.27 -25.07 -17.55
N LYS A 202 -25.17 -26.06 -17.51
CA LYS A 202 -25.38 -26.97 -18.64
C LYS A 202 -26.88 -27.21 -18.77
N ARG A 203 -27.47 -26.51 -19.74
CA ARG A 203 -28.71 -26.88 -20.42
C ARG A 203 -28.40 -26.74 -21.90
#